data_AF-A0A7V5U042-F1
#
_entry.id   AF-A0A7V5U042-F1
#
_cell.length_a   1.000
_cell.length_b   1.000
_cell.length_c   1.000
_cell.angle_alpha   90.00
_cell.angle_beta   90.00
_cell.angle_gamma   90.00
#
_symmetry.space_group_name_H-M   'P 1'
#
loop_
_entity.id
_entity.type
_entity.pdbx_description
1 polymer ?
#
loop_
_entity_poly.entity_id
_entity_poly.type
_entity_poly.pdbx_seq_one_letter_code
_entity_poly.pdbx_strand_id
1 'polypeptide(L)'
;MKQVLFLCLILITCVQLGAEEKSFDSGRNPTTAMLLSALPGGGQIYNKQYIKASIDIIAESLLIGTAIHYHIKMNNAYSQYEHTHNQAFYDEYNFYYQHRQNMIWWWATVKLLAVIDAYVDAKMFNFNEKKQKIDLEFEGLGLSLKYHF
;
A
#
# COMPACT_ATOMS: atom_id res chain seq x y z
N MET A 1 0.64 -18.99 9.78
CA MET A 1 1.76 -18.30 9.08
C MET A 1 1.82 -18.59 7.58
N LYS A 2 1.85 -19.86 7.13
CA LYS A 2 1.92 -20.21 5.69
C LYS A 2 0.76 -19.63 4.86
N GLN A 3 -0.45 -19.57 5.41
CA GLN A 3 -1.61 -19.02 4.69
C GLN A 3 -1.59 -17.49 4.55
N VAL A 4 -0.95 -16.77 5.48
CA VAL A 4 -0.76 -15.32 5.41
C VAL A 4 0.28 -14.98 4.34
N LEU A 5 1.37 -15.74 4.28
CA LEU A 5 2.38 -15.65 3.22
C LEU A 5 1.80 -15.92 1.84
N PHE A 6 0.91 -16.90 1.73
CA PHE A 6 0.21 -17.22 0.48
C PHE A 6 -0.77 -16.11 0.05
N LEU A 7 -1.50 -15.51 0.99
CA LEU A 7 -2.36 -14.35 0.75
C LEU A 7 -1.56 -13.10 0.34
N CYS A 8 -0.40 -12.84 0.96
CA CYS A 8 0.49 -11.76 0.54
C CYS A 8 1.03 -11.97 -0.89
N LEU A 9 1.38 -13.21 -1.25
CA LEU A 9 1.84 -13.53 -2.60
C LEU A 9 0.71 -13.32 -3.64
N ILE A 10 -0.52 -13.71 -3.31
CA ILE A 10 -1.70 -13.50 -4.15
C ILE A 10 -2.00 -12.00 -4.31
N LEU A 11 -1.90 -11.21 -3.24
CA LEU A 11 -2.06 -9.75 -3.26
C LEU A 11 -1.03 -9.09 -4.18
N ILE A 12 0.25 -9.51 -4.10
CA ILE A 12 1.32 -9.01 -4.98
C ILE A 12 1.02 -9.32 -6.45
N THR A 13 0.52 -10.53 -6.76
CA THR A 13 0.15 -10.87 -8.14
C THR A 13 -1.11 -10.16 -8.63
N CYS A 14 -2.06 -9.86 -7.73
CA CYS A 14 -3.31 -9.17 -8.08
C CYS A 14 -3.07 -7.68 -8.37
N VAL A 15 -2.11 -7.06 -7.69
CA VAL A 15 -1.67 -5.66 -7.95
C VAL A 15 -1.12 -5.50 -9.37
N GLN A 16 -0.57 -6.55 -9.99
CA GLN A 16 -0.10 -6.49 -11.39
C GLN A 16 -1.20 -6.67 -12.44
N LEU A 17 -2.38 -7.16 -12.05
CA LEU A 17 -3.50 -7.42 -12.97
C LEU A 17 -4.38 -6.17 -13.24
N GLY A 18 -4.20 -5.09 -12.47
CA GLY A 18 -4.89 -3.81 -12.68
C GLY A 18 -4.23 -2.94 -13.75
N ALA A 19 -4.19 -3.43 -14.98
CA ALA A 19 -3.84 -2.62 -16.15
C ALA A 19 -5.08 -1.82 -16.60
N GLU A 20 -5.19 -0.55 -16.19
CA GLU A 20 -6.10 0.42 -16.83
C GLU A 20 -5.35 1.69 -17.24
N GLU A 21 -5.82 2.26 -18.36
CA GLU A 21 -5.09 3.18 -19.23
C GLU A 21 -4.49 4.41 -18.53
N LYS A 22 -3.25 4.72 -18.90
CA LYS A 22 -2.57 5.97 -18.57
C LYS A 22 -3.35 7.14 -19.18
N SER A 23 -4.31 7.68 -18.45
CA SER A 23 -4.90 8.98 -18.77
C SER A 23 -3.79 10.04 -18.76
N PHE A 24 -3.50 10.56 -19.95
CA PHE A 24 -2.39 11.45 -20.33
C PHE A 24 -2.51 12.87 -19.74
N ASP A 25 -2.96 13.03 -18.50
CA ASP A 25 -3.06 14.37 -17.93
C ASP A 25 -2.90 14.37 -16.41
N SER A 26 -1.67 14.65 -15.97
CA SER A 26 -1.34 15.73 -15.03
C SER A 26 0.10 15.56 -14.54
N GLY A 27 0.97 16.56 -14.70
CA GLY A 27 2.33 16.60 -14.13
C GLY A 27 2.35 16.56 -12.60
N ARG A 28 2.12 15.38 -12.02
CA ARG A 28 1.89 15.17 -10.58
C ARG A 28 3.16 15.32 -9.77
N ASN A 29 3.05 15.98 -8.62
CA ASN A 29 4.16 16.10 -7.69
C ASN A 29 4.29 14.81 -6.86
N PRO A 30 5.42 14.10 -6.95
CA PRO A 30 5.62 12.85 -6.20
C PRO A 30 5.60 13.02 -4.68
N THR A 31 6.02 14.18 -4.19
CA THR A 31 5.96 14.49 -2.76
C THR A 31 4.51 14.62 -2.31
N THR A 32 3.63 15.18 -3.14
CA THR A 32 2.19 15.25 -2.87
C THR A 32 1.54 13.86 -2.86
N ALA A 33 1.90 12.99 -3.80
CA ALA A 33 1.44 11.59 -3.84
C ALA A 33 1.82 10.83 -2.55
N MET A 34 3.07 11.02 -2.10
CA MET A 34 3.57 10.43 -0.87
C MET A 34 2.82 10.95 0.37
N LEU A 35 2.62 12.27 0.48
CA LEU A 35 1.89 12.88 1.61
C LEU A 35 0.42 12.43 1.64
N LEU A 36 -0.24 12.35 0.49
CA LEU A 36 -1.63 11.87 0.40
C LEU A 36 -1.78 10.38 0.74
N SER A 37 -0.70 9.60 0.62
CA SER A 37 -0.70 8.18 1.02
C SER A 37 -0.81 7.95 2.53
N ALA A 38 -0.73 9.03 3.34
CA ALA A 38 -1.12 8.97 4.74
C ALA A 38 -2.58 8.48 4.90
N LEU A 39 -3.46 8.87 3.98
CA LEU A 39 -4.81 8.35 3.88
C LEU A 39 -4.82 7.00 3.15
N PRO A 40 -5.67 6.04 3.54
CA PRO A 40 -5.83 4.78 2.81
C PRO A 40 -6.12 5.02 1.33
N GLY A 41 -5.28 4.46 0.45
CA GLY A 41 -5.37 4.64 -1.01
C GLY A 41 -5.13 6.06 -1.54
N GLY A 42 -4.80 7.05 -0.69
CA GLY A 42 -4.79 8.47 -1.10
C GLY A 42 -3.74 8.82 -2.16
N GLY A 43 -2.54 8.24 -2.10
CA GLY A 43 -1.52 8.42 -3.14
C GLY A 43 -1.90 7.77 -4.47
N GLN A 44 -2.57 6.62 -4.43
CA GLN A 44 -3.04 5.93 -5.62
C GLN A 44 -4.21 6.69 -6.28
N ILE A 45 -5.14 7.23 -5.49
CA ILE A 45 -6.21 8.11 -5.97
C ILE A 45 -5.61 9.36 -6.61
N TYR A 46 -4.64 10.00 -5.95
CA TYR A 46 -3.92 11.14 -6.53
C TYR A 46 -3.30 10.76 -7.87
N ASN A 47 -2.73 9.55 -7.96
CA ASN A 47 -2.17 9.00 -9.19
C ASN A 47 -3.23 8.50 -10.20
N LYS A 48 -4.54 8.73 -10.00
CA LYS A 48 -5.64 8.20 -10.84
C LYS A 48 -5.59 6.66 -11.01
N GLN A 49 -4.96 5.96 -10.07
CA GLN A 49 -4.87 4.50 -10.07
C GLN A 49 -5.95 3.93 -9.16
N TYR A 50 -7.21 4.01 -9.61
CA TYR A 50 -8.37 3.69 -8.78
C TYR A 50 -8.45 2.20 -8.39
N ILE A 51 -8.02 1.30 -9.28
CA ILE A 51 -7.98 -0.13 -8.98
C ILE A 51 -6.95 -0.41 -7.87
N LYS A 52 -5.72 0.13 -7.99
CA LYS A 52 -4.72 0.03 -6.92
C LYS A 52 -5.22 0.64 -5.61
N ALA A 53 -5.81 1.83 -5.67
CA ALA A 53 -6.38 2.47 -4.49
C ALA A 53 -7.43 1.60 -3.79
N SER A 54 -8.29 0.94 -4.58
CA SER A 54 -9.36 0.08 -4.05
C SER A 54 -8.79 -1.14 -3.34
N ILE A 55 -7.76 -1.77 -3.92
CA ILE A 55 -7.04 -2.90 -3.33
C ILE A 55 -6.37 -2.47 -2.01
N ASP A 56 -5.66 -1.33 -2.01
CA ASP A 56 -5.00 -0.80 -0.81
C ASP A 56 -6.00 -0.53 0.32
N ILE A 57 -7.12 0.14 0.00
CA ILE A 57 -8.18 0.44 0.98
C ILE A 57 -8.76 -0.85 1.57
N ILE A 58 -9.05 -1.86 0.74
CA ILE A 58 -9.59 -3.14 1.21
C ILE A 58 -8.57 -3.85 2.10
N ALA A 59 -7.30 -3.93 1.68
CA ALA A 59 -6.23 -4.58 2.43
C ALA A 59 -6.00 -3.91 3.80
N GLU A 60 -5.88 -2.58 3.82
CA GLU A 60 -5.73 -1.81 5.06
C GLU A 60 -6.96 -1.98 5.97
N SER A 61 -8.18 -1.92 5.42
CA SER A 61 -9.42 -2.08 6.18
C SER A 61 -9.54 -3.45 6.84
N LEU A 62 -9.14 -4.52 6.15
CA LEU A 62 -9.14 -5.88 6.71
C LEU A 62 -8.12 -6.02 7.85
N LEU A 63 -6.92 -5.45 7.70
CA LEU A 63 -5.89 -5.52 8.73
C LEU A 63 -6.26 -4.68 9.97
N ILE A 64 -6.78 -3.47 9.77
CA ILE A 64 -7.26 -2.62 10.87
C ILE A 64 -8.47 -3.27 11.55
N GLY A 65 -9.44 -3.74 10.78
CA GLY A 65 -10.65 -4.39 11.32
C GLY A 65 -10.32 -5.61 12.16
N THR A 66 -9.40 -6.47 11.69
CA THR A 66 -8.93 -7.62 12.47
C THR A 66 -8.11 -7.22 13.69
N ALA A 67 -7.30 -6.16 13.61
CA ALA A 67 -6.59 -5.62 14.76
C ALA A 67 -7.55 -5.11 15.85
N ILE A 68 -8.63 -4.41 15.46
CA ILE A 68 -9.69 -3.96 16.38
C ILE A 68 -10.39 -5.16 17.02
N HIS A 69 -10.74 -6.17 16.24
CA HIS A 69 -11.35 -7.40 16.76
C HIS A 69 -10.47 -8.08 17.82
N TYR A 70 -9.17 -8.24 17.56
CA TYR A 70 -8.24 -8.77 18.55
C TYR A 70 -8.06 -7.85 19.76
N HIS A 71 -8.11 -6.53 19.58
CA HIS A 71 -8.04 -5.58 20.67
C HIS A 71 -9.21 -5.71 21.64
N ILE A 72 -10.43 -5.84 21.13
CA ILE A 72 -11.64 -6.04 21.96
C ILE A 72 -11.52 -7.34 22.76
N LYS A 73 -11.16 -8.45 22.09
CA LYS A 73 -11.00 -9.75 22.76
C LYS A 73 -9.89 -9.75 23.80
N MET A 74 -8.76 -9.10 23.50
CA MET A 74 -7.68 -8.90 24.45
C MET A 74 -8.16 -8.17 25.71
N ASN A 75 -8.89 -7.07 25.57
CA ASN A 75 -9.38 -6.30 26.72
C ASN A 75 -10.37 -7.11 27.57
N ASN A 76 -11.25 -7.88 26.92
CA ASN A 76 -12.19 -8.76 27.63
C ASN A 76 -11.47 -9.88 28.40
N ALA A 77 -10.45 -10.50 27.80
CA ALA A 77 -9.63 -11.52 28.48
C ALA A 77 -8.87 -10.91 29.67
N TYR A 78 -8.29 -9.72 29.49
CA TYR A 78 -7.61 -9.00 30.57
C TYR A 78 -8.56 -8.65 31.74
N SER A 79 -9.76 -8.15 31.44
CA SER A 79 -10.76 -7.86 32.45
C SER A 79 -11.17 -9.10 33.25
N GLN A 80 -11.35 -10.24 32.60
CA GLN A 80 -11.66 -11.50 33.30
C GLN A 80 -10.50 -11.99 34.18
N TYR A 81 -9.26 -11.81 33.72
CA TYR A 81 -8.07 -12.10 34.52
C TYR A 81 -8.02 -11.22 35.79
N GLU A 82 -8.29 -9.92 35.69
CA GLU A 82 -8.32 -9.01 36.84
C GLU A 82 -9.35 -9.42 37.90
N HIS A 83 -10.50 -9.98 37.48
CA HIS A 83 -11.55 -10.41 38.41
C HIS A 83 -11.32 -11.78 39.03
N THR A 84 -10.71 -12.70 38.29
CA THR A 84 -10.62 -14.13 38.70
C THR A 84 -9.22 -14.56 39.10
N HIS A 85 -8.20 -13.81 38.70
CA HIS A 85 -6.78 -14.19 38.75
C HIS A 85 -6.49 -15.58 38.16
N ASN A 86 -7.34 -16.06 37.25
CA ASN A 86 -7.17 -17.34 36.58
C ASN A 86 -6.19 -17.19 35.40
N GLN A 87 -5.09 -17.94 35.45
CA GLN A 87 -4.04 -17.95 34.43
C GLN A 87 -4.56 -18.19 33.01
N ALA A 88 -5.62 -18.97 32.83
CA ALA A 88 -6.18 -19.25 31.50
C ALA A 88 -6.60 -17.96 30.76
N PHE A 89 -7.13 -16.96 31.47
CA PHE A 89 -7.50 -15.68 30.87
C PHE A 89 -6.28 -14.82 30.52
N TYR A 90 -5.19 -14.95 31.29
CA TYR A 90 -3.93 -14.27 30.97
C TYR A 90 -3.27 -14.86 29.71
N ASP A 91 -3.35 -16.17 29.54
CA ASP A 91 -2.85 -16.85 28.35
C ASP A 91 -3.67 -16.44 27.10
N GLU A 92 -4.99 -16.33 27.24
CA GLU A 92 -5.87 -15.82 26.19
C GLU A 92 -5.59 -14.34 25.85
N TYR A 93 -5.35 -13.50 26.87
CA TYR A 93 -4.89 -12.13 26.69
C TYR A 93 -3.61 -12.07 25.85
N ASN A 94 -2.60 -12.85 26.21
CA ASN A 94 -1.31 -12.89 25.51
C ASN A 94 -1.48 -13.35 24.05
N PHE A 95 -2.34 -14.35 23.82
CA PHE A 95 -2.67 -14.80 22.48
C PHE A 95 -3.23 -13.66 21.62
N TYR A 96 -4.27 -12.95 22.09
CA TYR A 96 -4.86 -11.85 21.32
C TYR A 96 -3.94 -10.64 21.20
N TYR A 97 -3.12 -10.37 22.23
CA TYR A 97 -2.11 -9.31 22.19
C TYR A 97 -1.11 -9.54 21.04
N GLN A 98 -0.55 -10.75 20.95
CA GLN A 98 0.40 -11.09 19.88
C GLN A 98 -0.25 -11.01 18.49
N HIS A 99 -1.49 -11.48 18.35
CA HIS A 99 -2.21 -11.39 17.08
C HIS A 99 -2.51 -9.95 16.67
N ARG A 100 -2.94 -9.09 17.59
CA ARG A 100 -3.12 -7.66 17.33
C ARG A 100 -1.80 -7.03 16.88
N GLN A 101 -0.71 -7.30 17.58
CA GLN A 101 0.60 -6.74 17.24
C GLN A 101 1.07 -7.18 15.86
N ASN A 102 0.84 -8.45 15.50
CA ASN A 102 1.10 -8.96 14.15
C ASN A 102 0.26 -8.23 13.09
N MET A 103 -1.04 -7.98 13.34
CA MET A 103 -1.89 -7.25 12.39
C MET A 103 -1.42 -5.81 12.21
N ILE A 104 -1.03 -5.12 13.29
CA ILE A 104 -0.50 -3.75 13.22
C ILE A 104 0.82 -3.72 12.42
N TRP A 105 1.70 -4.70 12.64
CA TRP A 105 2.95 -4.83 11.86
C TRP A 105 2.70 -5.06 10.37
N TRP A 106 1.76 -5.93 10.03
CA TRP A 106 1.37 -6.16 8.64
C TRP A 106 0.73 -4.91 8.02
N TRP A 107 -0.14 -4.21 8.76
CA TRP A 107 -0.74 -2.95 8.31
C TRP A 107 0.33 -1.90 8.02
N ALA A 108 1.28 -1.70 8.93
CA ALA A 108 2.39 -0.76 8.73
C ALA A 108 3.24 -1.11 7.50
N THR A 109 3.45 -2.41 7.25
CA THR A 109 4.18 -2.90 6.08
C THR A 109 3.42 -2.58 4.78
N VAL A 110 2.12 -2.89 4.71
CA VAL A 110 1.27 -2.55 3.55
C VAL A 110 1.27 -1.04 3.32
N LYS A 111 1.14 -0.25 4.39
CA LYS A 111 1.13 1.21 4.31
C LYS A 111 2.43 1.77 3.71
N LEU A 112 3.59 1.29 4.18
CA LEU A 112 4.89 1.70 3.65
C LEU A 112 5.05 1.33 2.17
N LEU A 113 4.63 0.13 1.77
CA LEU A 113 4.69 -0.30 0.37
C LEU A 113 3.80 0.57 -0.52
N ALA A 114 2.58 0.88 -0.10
CA ALA A 114 1.66 1.75 -0.85
C ALA A 114 2.22 3.16 -1.03
N VAL A 115 2.85 3.72 0.01
CA VAL A 115 3.51 5.04 -0.04
C VAL A 115 4.66 5.04 -1.05
N ILE A 116 5.50 4.00 -1.04
CA ILE A 116 6.64 3.87 -1.97
C ILE A 116 6.13 3.68 -3.40
N ASP A 117 5.13 2.82 -3.63
CA ASP A 117 4.53 2.57 -4.95
C ASP A 117 3.96 3.88 -5.53
N ALA A 118 3.18 4.62 -4.75
CA ALA A 118 2.62 5.90 -5.18
C ALA A 118 3.70 6.96 -5.49
N TYR A 119 4.80 6.99 -4.74
CA TYR A 119 5.91 7.90 -5.00
C TYR A 119 6.64 7.54 -6.31
N VAL A 120 6.97 6.26 -6.50
CA VAL A 120 7.65 5.77 -7.70
C VAL A 120 6.79 6.00 -8.93
N ASP A 121 5.50 5.71 -8.87
CA ASP A 121 4.56 5.93 -9.97
C ASP A 121 4.48 7.40 -10.38
N ALA A 122 4.40 8.31 -9.40
CA ALA A 122 4.41 9.74 -9.67
C ALA A 122 5.75 10.22 -10.26
N LYS A 123 6.89 9.65 -9.82
CA LYS A 123 8.22 9.97 -10.38
C LYS A 123 8.37 9.46 -11.81
N MET A 124 7.97 8.21 -12.08
CA MET A 124 8.09 7.59 -13.40
C MET A 124 7.15 8.22 -14.42
N PHE A 125 6.00 8.75 -13.99
CA PHE A 125 5.13 9.55 -14.84
C PHE A 125 5.84 10.81 -15.34
N ASN A 126 6.43 11.59 -14.44
CA ASN A 126 7.21 12.79 -14.80
C ASN A 126 8.41 12.47 -15.71
N PHE A 127 9.04 11.30 -15.54
CA PHE A 127 10.13 10.86 -16.41
C PHE A 127 9.63 10.56 -17.84
N ASN A 128 8.53 9.83 -17.98
CA ASN A 128 7.96 9.50 -19.29
C ASN A 128 7.49 10.76 -20.04
N GLU A 129 6.84 11.71 -19.35
CA GLU A 129 6.45 12.99 -19.97
C GLU A 129 7.66 13.76 -20.52
N LYS A 130 8.78 13.79 -19.78
CA LYS A 130 10.01 14.46 -20.25
C LYS A 130 10.64 13.72 -21.42
N LYS A 131 10.66 12.39 -21.39
CA LYS A 131 11.20 11.57 -22.47
C LYS A 131 10.40 11.76 -23.76
N GLN A 132 9.07 11.84 -23.69
CA GLN A 132 8.22 12.00 -24.87
C GLN A 132 8.40 13.34 -25.59
N LYS A 133 8.99 14.34 -24.93
CA LYS A 133 9.36 15.64 -25.54
C LYS A 133 10.70 15.59 -26.29
N ILE A 134 11.47 14.50 -26.14
CA ILE A 134 12.84 14.39 -26.65
C ILE A 134 12.94 13.12 -27.50
N ASP A 135 12.91 13.27 -28.81
CA ASP A 135 13.18 12.18 -29.75
C ASP A 135 14.64 12.21 -30.19
N LEU A 136 15.29 11.04 -30.15
CA LEU A 136 16.62 10.80 -30.67
C LEU A 136 16.49 10.06 -32.00
N GLU A 137 16.69 10.76 -33.11
CA GLU A 137 16.66 10.20 -34.45
C GLU A 137 18.12 9.93 -34.88
N PHE A 138 18.41 8.68 -35.27
CA PHE A 138 19.70 8.30 -35.83
C PHE A 138 19.60 8.33 -37.35
N GLU A 139 20.19 9.35 -37.99
CA GLU A 139 20.32 9.43 -39.46
C GLU A 139 21.76 9.08 -39.85
N GLY A 140 21.96 7.86 -40.36
CA GLY A 140 23.27 7.39 -40.83
C GLY A 140 24.31 7.30 -39.71
N LEU A 141 25.39 8.09 -39.80
CA LEU A 141 26.43 8.23 -38.77
C LEU A 141 26.20 9.41 -37.81
N GLY A 142 25.11 10.17 -37.99
CA GLY A 142 24.78 11.36 -37.20
C GLY A 142 23.70 11.09 -36.14
N LEU A 143 23.84 11.76 -34.99
CA LEU A 143 22.86 11.75 -33.90
C LEU A 143 22.07 13.08 -33.90
N SER A 144 20.76 13.02 -34.14
CA SER A 144 19.86 14.19 -34.15
C SER A 144 18.97 14.21 -32.91
N LEU A 145 18.91 15.36 -32.23
CA LEU A 145 18.05 15.59 -31.06
C LEU A 145 16.86 16.47 -31.48
N LYS A 146 15.65 15.93 -31.39
CA LYS A 146 14.41 16.62 -31.78
C LYS A 146 13.59 16.91 -30.53
N TYR A 147 13.36 18.19 -30.26
CA TYR A 147 12.59 18.65 -29.11
C TYR A 147 11.19 19.09 -29.57
N HIS A 148 10.14 18.56 -28.94
CA HIS A 148 8.76 18.99 -29.20
C HIS A 148 8.32 19.97 -28.11
N PHE A 149 7.95 21.19 -28.54
CA PHE A 149 7.46 22.27 -27.68
C PHE A 149 6.04 22.02 -27.19
#